data_AF-A0A318IFG8-F1
#
_entry.id   AF-A0A318IFG8-F1
#
_cell.length_a   1.000
_cell.length_b   1.000
_cell.length_c   1.000
_cell.angle_alpha   90.00
_cell.angle_beta   90.00
_cell.angle_gamma   90.00
#
_symmetry.space_group_name_H-M   'P 1'
#
loop_
_entity.id
_entity.type
_entity.pdbx_description
1 polymer ?
#
loop_
_entity_poly.entity_id
_entity_poly.type
_entity_poly.pdbx_seq_one_letter_code
_entity_poly.pdbx_strand_id
1 'polypeptide(L)'
;MKKVPYRNLISKVLGVSLVVVLLLSNSLLAQEAAAAPSGEGDAVKGKQLFNQNCAACHSLNKKMTGPALAGVTERHDKEWLYQWIKNSSAMVKAGDAAAVKIYNEYNQAAMTPFPTLSNQDIDDILAYTDAPPVVAAAPVGVAESVPGGGSSSGISNEIILGALALVFALLVMMLVLVNKTLRRIAEANGVVLEKELAEKRLPIWKAFAQNQFLVLVFSIFLLLSAAYFAYGWMMQVGVDQGYAPIQPIHYSHKIHAGDNAIECKYCHSSARVSKTSGIPSLNVCMNCHKSIYEYKGNPEGPSAEDLANGYTNEFYTGEIKKLYKAVGWDEENQKYTGESKPVEWVRIHNLPDFAYFNHSQHVSVAGIECQTCHGPVEEMEIMYQYSPLTMGWCINCHRETNVKVEGNEYYEKIHAELSQKYGVDKLTAAQMGGLECGKCHY
;
A
#
# COMPACT_ATOMS: atom_id res chain seq x y z
N MET A 1 -6.35 -32.96 66.10
CA MET A 1 -7.50 -33.29 65.22
C MET A 1 -8.00 -32.03 64.52
N LYS A 2 -7.93 -31.96 63.19
CA LYS A 2 -8.85 -31.26 62.28
C LYS A 2 -8.50 -31.68 60.85
N LYS A 3 -9.38 -32.48 60.23
CA LYS A 3 -9.27 -32.97 58.84
C LYS A 3 -9.62 -31.82 57.88
N VAL A 4 -8.93 -31.71 56.74
CA VAL A 4 -9.35 -30.88 55.60
C VAL A 4 -9.59 -31.79 54.39
N PRO A 5 -10.80 -31.80 53.79
CA PRO A 5 -11.14 -32.67 52.67
C PRO A 5 -11.17 -31.89 51.35
N TYR A 6 -10.21 -32.10 50.46
CA TYR A 6 -10.34 -31.69 49.05
C TYR A 6 -9.63 -32.69 48.13
N ARG A 7 -10.37 -33.73 47.70
CA ARG A 7 -9.84 -34.80 46.83
C ARG A 7 -10.49 -34.86 45.43
N ASN A 8 -11.41 -33.94 45.09
CA ASN A 8 -12.24 -34.08 43.87
C ASN A 8 -12.33 -32.80 42.99
N LEU A 9 -11.25 -32.04 42.80
CA LEU A 9 -11.28 -30.87 41.89
C LEU A 9 -11.04 -31.24 40.41
N ILE A 10 -10.29 -32.31 40.14
CA ILE A 10 -9.88 -32.70 38.77
C ILE A 10 -11.02 -33.34 37.97
N SER A 11 -11.97 -34.02 38.64
CA SER A 11 -13.09 -34.70 37.98
C SER A 11 -14.16 -33.75 37.43
N LYS A 12 -14.31 -32.53 37.98
CA LYS A 12 -15.32 -31.57 37.52
C LYS A 12 -14.91 -30.80 36.26
N VAL A 13 -13.61 -30.65 36.01
CA VAL A 13 -13.10 -29.93 34.84
C VAL A 13 -13.15 -30.82 33.58
N LEU A 14 -12.89 -32.12 33.72
CA LEU A 14 -12.94 -33.08 32.60
C LEU A 14 -14.37 -33.36 32.10
N GLY A 15 -15.38 -33.28 32.97
CA GLY A 15 -16.78 -33.48 32.57
C GLY A 15 -17.36 -32.33 31.72
N VAL A 16 -16.85 -31.10 31.90
CA VAL A 16 -17.33 -29.92 31.15
C VAL A 16 -16.71 -29.87 29.75
N SER A 17 -15.47 -30.35 29.56
CA SER A 17 -14.85 -30.43 28.23
C SER A 17 -15.48 -31.49 27.31
N LEU A 18 -16.06 -32.56 27.84
CA LEU A 18 -16.65 -33.63 27.02
C LEU A 18 -18.01 -33.25 26.40
N VAL A 19 -18.77 -32.37 27.07
CA VAL A 19 -20.09 -31.91 26.60
C VAL A 19 -19.98 -30.86 25.49
N VAL A 20 -18.91 -30.05 25.49
CA VAL A 20 -18.67 -29.04 24.45
C VAL A 20 -18.21 -29.67 23.12
N VAL A 21 -17.53 -30.83 23.16
CA VAL A 21 -17.04 -31.53 21.95
C VAL A 21 -18.14 -32.31 21.24
N LEU A 22 -19.21 -32.71 21.94
CA LEU A 22 -20.33 -33.46 21.35
C LEU A 22 -21.41 -32.57 20.70
N LEU A 23 -21.35 -31.24 20.88
CA LEU A 23 -22.29 -30.28 20.29
C LEU A 23 -21.83 -29.72 18.93
N LEU A 24 -20.65 -30.14 18.43
CA LEU A 24 -20.08 -29.69 17.15
C LEU A 24 -20.20 -30.72 16.02
N SER A 25 -20.98 -31.78 16.22
CA SER A 25 -21.15 -32.84 15.22
C SER A 25 -22.57 -32.86 14.66
N ASN A 26 -22.65 -32.54 13.37
CA ASN A 26 -23.75 -32.78 12.40
C ASN A 26 -24.68 -31.61 12.07
N SER A 27 -24.42 -30.99 10.92
CA SER A 27 -25.45 -30.60 9.94
C SER A 27 -24.78 -30.49 8.56
N LEU A 28 -24.72 -31.61 7.85
CA LEU A 28 -24.34 -31.68 6.44
C LEU A 28 -25.48 -32.38 5.71
N LEU A 29 -26.46 -31.59 5.27
CA LEU A 29 -27.46 -31.99 4.28
C LEU A 29 -27.26 -31.07 3.08
N ALA A 30 -26.71 -31.65 2.02
CA ALA A 30 -26.72 -31.09 0.69
C ALA A 30 -28.16 -31.11 0.17
N GLN A 31 -28.62 -29.98 -0.37
CA GLN A 31 -29.90 -29.90 -1.06
C GLN A 31 -29.64 -29.84 -2.58
N GLU A 32 -30.27 -30.81 -3.25
CA GLU A 32 -30.40 -31.04 -4.67
C GLU A 32 -30.51 -29.76 -5.52
N ALA A 33 -29.81 -29.74 -6.66
CA ALA A 33 -30.06 -28.80 -7.74
C ALA A 33 -31.43 -29.12 -8.38
N ALA A 34 -32.41 -28.24 -8.17
CA ALA A 34 -33.65 -28.23 -8.93
C ALA A 34 -33.43 -27.49 -10.24
N ALA A 35 -33.43 -28.24 -11.35
CA ALA A 35 -33.69 -27.68 -12.67
C ALA A 35 -35.13 -27.12 -12.71
N ALA A 36 -35.28 -25.91 -13.22
CA ALA A 36 -36.57 -25.29 -13.54
C ALA A 36 -36.51 -24.63 -14.94
N PRO A 37 -37.66 -24.43 -15.60
CA PRO A 37 -37.82 -24.62 -17.04
C PRO A 37 -37.74 -23.33 -17.87
N SER A 38 -37.57 -23.56 -19.18
CA SER A 38 -37.73 -22.68 -20.35
C SER A 38 -38.47 -21.36 -20.17
N GLY A 39 -37.86 -20.26 -20.65
CA GLY A 39 -38.64 -19.16 -21.24
C GLY A 39 -38.19 -17.71 -21.02
N GLU A 40 -36.96 -17.42 -20.60
CA GLU A 40 -36.35 -16.06 -20.62
C GLU A 40 -34.85 -16.25 -20.37
N GLY A 41 -33.98 -15.47 -21.02
CA GLY A 41 -32.53 -15.72 -21.07
C GLY A 41 -31.84 -15.89 -19.72
N ASP A 42 -30.72 -16.61 -19.69
CA ASP A 42 -29.93 -16.81 -18.48
C ASP A 42 -29.06 -15.58 -18.19
N ALA A 43 -29.45 -14.75 -17.22
CA ALA A 43 -28.72 -13.54 -16.84
C ALA A 43 -27.28 -13.81 -16.34
N VAL A 44 -26.99 -15.00 -15.79
CA VAL A 44 -25.64 -15.36 -15.34
C VAL A 44 -24.74 -15.61 -16.55
N LYS A 45 -25.22 -16.40 -17.51
CA LYS A 45 -24.55 -16.61 -18.80
C LYS A 45 -24.45 -15.32 -19.60
N GLY A 46 -25.50 -14.50 -19.56
CA GLY A 46 -25.57 -13.16 -20.15
C GLY A 46 -24.49 -12.22 -19.65
N LYS A 47 -24.25 -12.18 -18.33
CA LYS A 47 -23.17 -11.39 -17.73
C LYS A 47 -21.79 -11.79 -18.27
N GLN A 48 -21.54 -13.09 -18.44
CA GLN A 48 -20.27 -13.57 -18.99
C GLN A 48 -20.09 -13.12 -20.44
N LEU A 49 -21.12 -13.31 -21.28
CA LEU A 49 -21.11 -12.92 -22.68
C LEU A 49 -20.98 -11.39 -22.85
N PHE A 50 -21.67 -10.61 -22.02
CA PHE A 50 -21.58 -9.16 -21.98
C PHE A 50 -20.16 -8.70 -21.62
N ASN A 51 -19.55 -9.27 -20.59
CA ASN A 51 -18.18 -8.94 -20.17
C ASN A 51 -17.15 -9.26 -21.26
N GLN A 52 -17.38 -10.31 -22.05
CA GLN A 52 -16.49 -10.72 -23.13
C GLN A 52 -16.63 -9.85 -24.39
N ASN A 53 -17.85 -9.47 -24.75
CA ASN A 53 -18.14 -8.92 -26.09
C ASN A 53 -18.62 -7.46 -26.09
N CYS A 54 -19.20 -6.98 -24.99
CA CYS A 54 -19.95 -5.72 -24.97
C CYS A 54 -19.40 -4.69 -23.97
N ALA A 55 -18.85 -5.15 -22.83
CA ALA A 55 -18.42 -4.30 -21.72
C ALA A 55 -17.28 -3.33 -22.06
N ALA A 56 -16.56 -3.57 -23.16
CA ALA A 56 -15.52 -2.66 -23.65
C ALA A 56 -16.08 -1.33 -24.18
N CYS A 57 -17.33 -1.34 -24.69
CA CYS A 57 -17.94 -0.18 -25.34
C CYS A 57 -19.24 0.28 -24.66
N HIS A 58 -19.89 -0.59 -23.88
CA HIS A 58 -21.18 -0.33 -23.26
C HIS A 58 -21.12 -0.46 -21.74
N SER A 59 -21.92 0.38 -21.07
CA SER A 59 -22.26 0.23 -19.66
C SER A 59 -23.76 0.02 -19.50
N LEU A 60 -24.19 -0.49 -18.35
CA LEU A 60 -25.62 -0.66 -18.07
C LEU A 60 -26.31 0.69 -17.92
N ASN A 61 -25.81 1.58 -17.07
CA ASN A 61 -26.59 2.76 -16.63
C ASN A 61 -26.05 4.11 -17.14
N LYS A 62 -25.06 4.12 -18.02
CA LYS A 62 -24.33 5.34 -18.41
C LYS A 62 -23.81 5.26 -19.85
N LYS A 63 -23.73 6.41 -20.52
CA LYS A 63 -23.23 6.54 -21.89
C LYS A 63 -21.70 6.38 -21.91
N MET A 64 -21.17 5.69 -22.91
CA MET A 64 -19.74 5.49 -23.16
C MET A 64 -19.46 5.66 -24.67
N THR A 65 -18.58 4.83 -25.25
CA THR A 65 -18.45 4.65 -26.70
C THR A 65 -19.78 4.28 -27.35
N GLY A 66 -20.64 3.52 -26.65
CA GLY A 66 -22.02 3.23 -27.04
C GLY A 66 -23.04 3.65 -25.97
N PRO A 67 -24.35 3.54 -26.29
CA PRO A 67 -25.42 3.87 -25.36
C PRO A 67 -25.44 2.96 -24.12
N ALA A 68 -26.04 3.49 -23.05
CA ALA A 68 -26.40 2.72 -21.86
C ALA A 68 -27.36 1.57 -22.26
N LEU A 69 -27.11 0.36 -21.77
CA LEU A 69 -27.86 -0.84 -22.18
C LEU A 69 -28.92 -1.30 -21.16
N ALA A 70 -28.99 -0.72 -19.97
CA ALA A 70 -30.06 -1.03 -19.02
C ALA A 70 -31.44 -0.67 -19.61
N GLY A 71 -32.36 -1.63 -19.57
CA GLY A 71 -33.71 -1.50 -20.13
C GLY A 71 -33.71 -1.30 -21.65
N VAL A 72 -32.78 -1.93 -22.38
CA VAL A 72 -32.69 -1.74 -23.83
C VAL A 72 -33.87 -2.39 -24.57
N THR A 73 -34.44 -3.46 -24.02
CA THR A 73 -35.63 -4.13 -24.58
C THR A 73 -36.91 -3.31 -24.44
N GLU A 74 -36.93 -2.30 -23.57
CA GLU A 74 -38.00 -1.31 -23.51
C GLU A 74 -37.87 -0.23 -24.61
N ARG A 75 -36.65 -0.03 -25.12
CA ARG A 75 -36.34 1.00 -26.13
C ARG A 75 -36.44 0.49 -27.57
N HIS A 76 -36.21 -0.81 -27.77
CA HIS A 76 -36.20 -1.44 -29.10
C HIS A 76 -36.76 -2.86 -29.04
N ASP A 77 -37.47 -3.25 -30.09
CA ASP A 77 -38.00 -4.60 -30.24
C ASP A 77 -36.87 -5.65 -30.30
N LYS A 78 -37.16 -6.84 -29.76
CA LYS A 78 -36.20 -7.94 -29.64
C LYS A 78 -35.61 -8.37 -30.99
N GLU A 79 -36.45 -8.44 -32.01
CA GLU A 79 -36.07 -8.77 -33.38
C GLU A 79 -35.15 -7.70 -34.00
N TRP A 80 -35.38 -6.43 -33.67
CA TRP A 80 -34.52 -5.34 -34.10
C TRP A 80 -33.15 -5.45 -33.42
N LEU A 81 -33.11 -5.76 -32.13
CA LEU A 81 -31.88 -5.97 -31.36
C LEU A 81 -31.05 -7.13 -31.89
N TYR A 82 -31.67 -8.22 -32.36
CA TYR A 82 -30.96 -9.31 -33.02
C TYR A 82 -30.22 -8.86 -34.28
N GLN A 83 -30.89 -8.06 -35.14
CA GLN A 83 -30.26 -7.54 -36.35
C GLN A 83 -29.17 -6.52 -36.03
N TRP A 84 -29.40 -5.67 -35.04
CA TRP A 84 -28.48 -4.63 -34.62
C TRP A 84 -27.19 -5.21 -34.04
N ILE A 85 -27.28 -6.17 -33.13
CA ILE A 85 -26.12 -6.79 -32.48
C ILE A 85 -25.33 -7.62 -33.49
N LYS A 86 -26.00 -8.31 -34.42
CA LYS A 86 -25.32 -9.09 -35.46
C LYS A 86 -24.64 -8.22 -36.51
N ASN A 87 -25.27 -7.13 -36.96
CA ASN A 87 -24.70 -6.24 -37.97
C ASN A 87 -25.38 -4.86 -38.05
N SER A 88 -25.12 -4.00 -37.07
CA SER A 88 -25.60 -2.59 -37.04
C SER A 88 -25.19 -1.79 -38.29
N SER A 89 -23.99 -2.03 -38.83
CA SER A 89 -23.49 -1.35 -40.03
C SER A 89 -24.36 -1.61 -41.27
N ALA A 90 -24.91 -2.81 -41.40
CA ALA A 90 -25.85 -3.13 -42.48
C ALA A 90 -27.16 -2.36 -42.31
N MET A 91 -27.67 -2.19 -41.08
CA MET A 91 -28.88 -1.43 -40.80
C MET A 91 -28.71 0.07 -41.06
N VAL A 92 -27.57 0.63 -40.67
CA VAL A 92 -27.22 2.04 -40.98
C VAL A 92 -27.15 2.25 -42.49
N LYS A 93 -26.50 1.34 -43.24
CA LYS A 93 -26.42 1.42 -44.71
C LYS A 93 -27.77 1.21 -45.40
N ALA A 94 -28.64 0.39 -44.83
CA ALA A 94 -30.01 0.18 -45.32
C ALA A 94 -30.92 1.40 -45.05
N GLY A 95 -30.45 2.39 -44.29
CA GLY A 95 -31.20 3.61 -44.00
C GLY A 95 -32.24 3.47 -42.90
N ASP A 96 -32.10 2.49 -42.00
CA ASP A 96 -32.97 2.37 -40.83
C ASP A 96 -32.87 3.64 -39.96
N ALA A 97 -34.01 4.28 -39.70
CA ALA A 97 -34.04 5.61 -39.09
C ALA A 97 -33.50 5.61 -37.65
N ALA A 98 -33.73 4.54 -36.88
CA ALA A 98 -33.23 4.42 -35.51
C ALA A 98 -31.72 4.14 -35.51
N ALA A 99 -31.26 3.26 -36.38
CA ALA A 99 -29.86 2.94 -36.60
C ALA A 99 -29.02 4.17 -36.97
N VAL A 100 -29.48 4.94 -37.97
CA VAL A 100 -28.81 6.16 -38.43
C VAL A 100 -28.79 7.23 -37.35
N LYS A 101 -29.87 7.38 -36.57
CA LYS A 101 -29.93 8.32 -35.45
C LYS A 101 -28.89 7.99 -34.38
N ILE A 102 -28.84 6.72 -33.94
CA ILE A 102 -27.86 6.26 -32.94
C ILE A 102 -26.43 6.45 -33.48
N TYR A 103 -26.19 6.09 -34.74
CA TYR A 103 -24.87 6.25 -35.36
C TYR A 103 -24.37 7.70 -35.35
N ASN A 104 -25.24 8.66 -35.67
CA ASN A 104 -24.88 10.08 -35.64
C ASN A 104 -24.72 10.63 -34.21
N GLU A 105 -25.52 10.16 -33.25
CA GLU A 105 -25.41 10.60 -31.83
C GLU A 105 -24.07 10.18 -31.21
N TYR A 106 -23.52 9.03 -31.59
CA TYR A 106 -22.27 8.49 -31.06
C TYR A 106 -21.08 8.74 -32.00
N ASN A 107 -21.03 9.93 -32.62
CA ASN A 107 -19.92 10.40 -33.46
C ASN A 107 -19.52 9.44 -34.58
N GLN A 108 -20.49 8.73 -35.17
CA GLN A 108 -20.25 7.77 -36.25
C GLN A 108 -19.32 6.62 -35.84
N ALA A 109 -19.23 6.32 -34.54
CA ALA A 109 -18.51 5.18 -34.03
C ALA A 109 -19.14 3.88 -34.54
N ALA A 110 -18.32 3.05 -35.20
CA ALA A 110 -18.78 1.77 -35.72
C ALA A 110 -18.83 0.73 -34.59
N MET A 111 -20.00 0.13 -34.38
CA MET A 111 -20.13 -1.05 -33.52
C MET A 111 -19.67 -2.30 -34.30
N THR A 112 -18.77 -3.07 -33.70
CA THR A 112 -18.28 -4.34 -34.25
C THR A 112 -19.46 -5.30 -34.51
N PRO A 113 -19.58 -5.91 -35.70
CA PRO A 113 -20.60 -6.93 -35.96
C PRO A 113 -20.33 -8.21 -35.16
N PHE A 114 -21.36 -8.80 -34.55
CA PHE A 114 -21.29 -10.08 -33.84
C PHE A 114 -22.12 -11.18 -34.51
N PRO A 115 -21.80 -11.59 -35.76
CA PRO A 115 -22.58 -12.60 -36.49
C PRO A 115 -22.49 -14.00 -35.85
N THR A 116 -21.50 -14.23 -34.98
CA THR A 116 -21.27 -15.49 -34.28
C THR A 116 -22.16 -15.68 -33.07
N LEU A 117 -22.80 -14.63 -32.54
CA LEU A 117 -23.73 -14.75 -31.41
C LEU A 117 -25.06 -15.33 -31.90
N SER A 118 -25.50 -16.42 -31.27
CA SER A 118 -26.82 -16.98 -31.53
C SER A 118 -27.92 -16.08 -30.95
N ASN A 119 -29.17 -16.27 -31.36
CA ASN A 119 -30.28 -15.53 -30.76
C ASN A 119 -30.41 -15.84 -29.25
N GLN A 120 -30.08 -17.06 -28.83
CA GLN A 120 -30.08 -17.43 -27.41
C GLN A 120 -28.97 -16.70 -26.64
N ASP A 121 -27.78 -16.55 -27.22
CA ASP A 121 -26.70 -15.79 -26.57
C ASP A 121 -27.06 -14.31 -26.44
N ILE A 122 -27.77 -13.75 -27.42
CA ILE A 122 -28.30 -12.39 -27.35
C ILE A 122 -29.40 -12.31 -26.29
N ASP A 123 -30.28 -13.29 -26.19
CA ASP A 123 -31.32 -13.35 -25.15
C ASP A 123 -30.74 -13.39 -23.74
N ASP A 124 -29.68 -14.18 -23.54
CA ASP A 124 -28.95 -14.25 -22.28
C ASP A 124 -28.34 -12.87 -21.95
N ILE A 125 -27.70 -12.20 -22.93
CA ILE A 125 -27.15 -10.84 -22.75
C ILE A 125 -28.25 -9.83 -22.40
N LEU A 126 -29.39 -9.86 -23.09
CA LEU A 126 -30.51 -8.94 -22.86
C LEU A 126 -31.14 -9.17 -21.47
N ALA A 127 -31.29 -10.43 -21.05
CA ALA A 127 -31.73 -10.76 -19.70
C ALA A 127 -30.79 -10.18 -18.62
N TYR A 128 -29.48 -10.15 -18.88
CA TYR A 128 -28.53 -9.49 -17.98
C TYR A 128 -28.68 -7.95 -17.99
N THR A 129 -28.92 -7.33 -19.14
CA THR A 129 -29.07 -5.87 -19.23
C THR A 129 -30.37 -5.36 -18.62
N ASP A 130 -31.42 -6.16 -18.60
CA ASP A 130 -32.73 -5.79 -18.06
C ASP A 130 -32.89 -6.17 -16.58
N ALA A 131 -31.95 -6.94 -16.02
CA ALA A 131 -31.95 -7.28 -14.61
C ALA A 131 -31.75 -6.01 -13.74
N PRO A 132 -32.57 -5.79 -12.69
CA PRO A 132 -32.37 -4.69 -11.75
C PRO A 132 -30.98 -4.80 -11.10
N PRO A 133 -30.33 -3.67 -10.73
CA PRO A 133 -28.96 -3.66 -10.23
C PRO A 133 -28.84 -4.58 -9.01
N VAL A 134 -28.17 -5.71 -9.19
CA VAL A 134 -27.92 -6.67 -8.11
C VAL A 134 -26.95 -6.00 -7.16
N VAL A 135 -27.45 -5.60 -5.99
CA VAL A 135 -26.62 -5.23 -4.84
C VAL A 135 -25.74 -6.45 -4.57
N ALA A 136 -24.42 -6.27 -4.65
CA ALA A 136 -23.46 -7.36 -4.51
C ALA A 136 -23.75 -8.16 -3.22
N ALA A 137 -24.06 -9.44 -3.38
CA ALA A 137 -24.17 -10.36 -2.26
C ALA A 137 -22.80 -10.44 -1.58
N ALA A 138 -22.79 -10.24 -0.27
CA ALA A 138 -21.61 -10.40 0.57
C ALA A 138 -21.00 -11.80 0.34
N PRO A 139 -19.67 -11.93 0.17
CA PRO A 139 -19.06 -13.23 0.06
C PRO A 139 -19.23 -13.97 1.39
N VAL A 140 -19.88 -15.13 1.32
CA VAL A 140 -19.94 -16.11 2.39
C VAL A 140 -18.51 -16.58 2.63
N GLY A 141 -17.99 -16.30 3.82
CA GLY A 141 -16.62 -16.63 4.21
C GLY A 141 -16.36 -18.13 4.11
N VAL A 142 -15.49 -18.50 3.18
CA VAL A 142 -14.78 -19.78 3.23
C VAL A 142 -13.55 -19.53 4.08
N ALA A 143 -13.55 -20.07 5.30
CA ALA A 143 -12.38 -20.10 6.14
C ALA A 143 -11.38 -21.10 5.56
N GLU A 144 -10.44 -20.63 4.75
CA GLU A 144 -9.24 -21.38 4.42
C GLU A 144 -8.12 -20.99 5.39
N SER A 145 -7.64 -21.99 6.12
CA SER A 145 -6.46 -21.92 6.97
C SER A 145 -5.20 -21.82 6.09
N VAL A 146 -4.56 -20.66 6.08
CA VAL A 146 -3.24 -20.47 5.46
C VAL A 146 -2.16 -20.99 6.42
N PRO A 147 -1.22 -21.84 5.97
CA PRO A 147 -0.01 -22.17 6.73
C PRO A 147 0.93 -20.96 6.74
N GLY A 148 1.25 -20.46 7.93
CA GLY A 148 2.17 -19.35 8.12
C GLY A 148 3.56 -19.63 7.55
N GLY A 149 3.97 -18.84 6.56
CA GLY A 149 5.32 -18.78 6.02
C GLY A 149 6.25 -18.01 6.94
N GLY A 150 7.44 -18.56 7.17
CA GLY A 150 8.38 -18.16 8.20
C GLY A 150 8.87 -16.72 8.12
N SER A 151 8.66 -15.98 9.20
CA SER A 151 9.50 -14.85 9.58
C SER A 151 10.66 -15.38 10.40
N SER A 152 11.88 -15.08 9.94
CA SER A 152 13.14 -15.40 10.60
C SER A 152 13.11 -15.08 12.10
N SER A 153 13.45 -16.09 12.89
CA SER A 153 13.42 -16.14 14.36
C SER A 153 14.44 -15.23 15.05
N GLY A 154 14.33 -13.91 14.85
CA GLY A 154 14.93 -12.94 15.75
C GLY A 154 13.97 -12.69 16.91
N ILE A 155 14.29 -13.22 18.09
CA ILE A 155 13.56 -12.85 19.33
C ILE A 155 13.65 -11.32 19.42
N SER A 156 12.52 -10.61 19.36
CA SER A 156 12.54 -9.16 19.41
C SER A 156 13.17 -8.68 20.72
N ASN A 157 13.95 -7.59 20.66
CA ASN A 157 14.65 -7.05 21.82
C ASN A 157 13.72 -6.80 23.01
N GLU A 158 12.44 -6.46 22.76
CA GLU A 158 11.40 -6.30 23.79
C GLU A 158 11.10 -7.60 24.55
N ILE A 159 11.08 -8.76 23.87
CA ILE A 159 10.87 -10.06 24.51
C ILE A 159 12.10 -10.44 25.35
N ILE A 160 13.30 -10.14 24.86
CA ILE A 160 14.56 -10.38 25.59
C ILE A 160 14.60 -9.52 26.87
N LEU A 161 14.26 -8.23 26.76
CA LEU A 161 14.21 -7.30 27.89
C LEU A 161 13.13 -7.71 28.90
N GLY A 162 11.94 -8.11 28.44
CA GLY A 162 10.88 -8.62 29.29
C GLY A 162 11.26 -9.90 30.05
N ALA A 163 11.92 -10.85 29.37
CA ALA A 163 12.41 -12.07 29.98
C ALA A 163 13.52 -11.80 31.01
N LEU A 164 14.48 -10.93 30.71
CA LEU A 164 15.53 -10.53 31.65
C LEU A 164 14.95 -9.83 32.89
N ALA A 165 13.98 -8.93 32.72
CA ALA A 165 13.31 -8.26 33.83
C ALA A 165 12.58 -9.25 34.75
N LEU A 166 11.92 -10.26 34.17
CA LEU A 166 11.24 -11.31 34.93
C LEU A 166 12.22 -12.20 35.70
N VAL A 167 13.34 -12.60 35.08
CA VAL A 167 14.41 -13.34 35.76
C VAL A 167 14.99 -12.53 36.91
N PHE A 168 15.25 -11.23 36.70
CA PHE A 168 15.75 -10.36 37.75
C PHE A 168 14.76 -10.22 38.91
N ALA A 169 13.47 -10.08 38.62
CA ALA A 169 12.41 -10.03 39.64
C ALA A 169 12.33 -11.33 40.45
N LEU A 170 12.44 -12.49 39.79
CA LEU A 170 12.46 -13.80 40.44
C LEU A 170 13.70 -13.97 41.33
N LEU A 171 14.87 -13.54 40.87
CA LEU A 171 16.11 -13.57 41.67
C LEU A 171 16.03 -12.67 42.89
N VAL A 172 15.49 -11.45 42.75
CA VAL A 172 15.25 -10.54 43.88
C VAL A 172 14.26 -11.16 44.86
N MET A 173 13.16 -11.73 44.37
CA MET A 173 12.17 -12.42 45.21
C MET A 173 12.80 -13.61 45.96
N MET A 174 13.58 -14.44 45.28
CA MET A 174 14.30 -15.56 45.88
C MET A 174 15.27 -15.10 46.97
N LEU A 175 16.07 -14.06 46.71
CA LEU A 175 16.99 -13.45 47.70
C LEU A 175 16.24 -12.95 48.94
N VAL A 176 15.10 -12.29 48.76
CA VAL A 176 14.24 -11.83 49.87
C VAL A 176 13.71 -13.01 50.68
N LEU A 177 13.23 -14.07 50.01
CA LEU A 177 12.73 -15.27 50.68
C LEU A 177 13.82 -16.03 51.43
N VAL A 178 15.01 -16.18 50.84
CA VAL A 178 16.18 -16.81 51.47
C VAL A 178 16.61 -16.01 52.70
N ASN A 179 16.77 -14.68 52.58
CA ASN A 179 17.12 -13.83 53.71
C ASN A 179 16.08 -13.90 54.84
N LYS A 180 14.78 -13.91 54.50
CA LYS A 180 13.71 -14.07 55.49
C LYS A 180 13.74 -15.44 56.18
N THR A 181 14.06 -16.50 55.43
CA THR A 181 14.16 -17.86 55.96
C THR A 181 15.39 -18.02 56.87
N LEU A 182 16.55 -17.52 56.45
CA LEU A 182 17.78 -17.53 57.25
C LEU A 182 17.61 -16.76 58.57
N ARG A 183 16.91 -15.62 58.55
CA ARG A 183 16.57 -14.86 59.76
C ARG A 183 15.68 -15.64 60.72
N ARG A 184 14.64 -16.31 60.20
CA ARG A 184 13.76 -17.16 61.03
C ARG A 184 14.52 -18.34 61.66
N ILE A 185 15.46 -18.94 60.93
CA ILE A 185 16.28 -20.04 61.44
C ILE A 185 17.28 -19.53 62.48
N ALA A 186 17.88 -18.35 62.28
CA ALA A 186 18.78 -17.73 63.26
C ALA A 186 18.05 -17.42 64.58
N GLU A 187 16.84 -16.83 64.51
CA GLU A 187 15.99 -16.58 65.68
C GLU A 187 15.60 -17.87 66.42
N ALA A 188 15.28 -18.94 65.68
CA ALA A 188 14.89 -20.23 66.26
C ALA A 188 16.07 -20.97 66.95
N ASN A 189 17.31 -20.71 66.55
CA ASN A 189 18.51 -21.34 67.11
C ASN A 189 19.15 -20.55 68.27
N GLY A 190 18.44 -19.57 68.84
CA GLY A 190 18.93 -18.81 70.00
C GLY A 190 20.10 -17.88 69.69
N VAL A 191 20.45 -17.69 68.41
CA VAL A 191 21.34 -16.62 67.98
C VAL A 191 20.51 -15.34 68.10
N VAL A 192 20.69 -14.62 69.20
CA VAL A 192 20.25 -13.23 69.29
C VAL A 192 21.06 -12.51 68.21
N LEU A 193 20.45 -12.31 67.04
CA LEU A 193 20.85 -11.24 66.14
C LEU A 193 20.61 -9.99 66.96
N GLU A 194 21.61 -9.60 67.75
CA GLU A 194 21.55 -8.38 68.53
C GLU A 194 21.02 -7.31 67.59
N LYS A 195 20.02 -6.60 68.08
CA LYS A 195 19.68 -5.28 67.57
C LYS A 195 20.88 -4.36 67.82
N GLU A 196 22.07 -4.70 67.36
CA GLU A 196 23.13 -3.74 67.13
C GLU A 196 22.74 -2.98 65.88
N LEU A 197 22.23 -1.78 66.16
CA LEU A 197 22.24 -0.64 65.28
C LEU A 197 21.31 -0.81 64.08
N ALA A 198 20.03 -0.59 64.37
CA ALA A 198 19.30 0.42 63.62
C ALA A 198 20.01 1.79 63.70
N GLU A 199 21.30 1.88 63.35
CA GLU A 199 21.78 3.05 62.66
C GLU A 199 20.85 3.16 61.47
N LYS A 200 19.96 4.16 61.53
CA LYS A 200 19.02 4.49 60.46
C LYS A 200 19.77 4.30 59.15
N ARG A 201 19.54 3.17 58.46
CA ARG A 201 20.16 2.94 57.15
C ARG A 201 19.85 4.18 56.37
N LEU A 202 20.89 4.92 56.00
CA LEU A 202 20.69 6.21 55.38
C LEU A 202 19.79 5.97 54.17
N PRO A 203 18.74 6.78 53.97
CA PRO A 203 17.89 6.69 52.78
C PRO A 203 18.79 6.58 51.55
N ILE A 204 18.45 5.72 50.58
CA ILE A 204 19.33 5.41 49.43
C ILE A 204 19.85 6.68 48.76
N TRP A 205 19.02 7.71 48.62
CA TRP A 205 19.43 9.03 48.11
C TRP A 205 20.49 9.72 48.97
N LYS A 206 20.41 9.66 50.31
CA LYS A 206 21.45 10.22 51.20
C LYS A 206 22.74 9.41 51.13
N ALA A 207 22.65 8.07 51.09
CA ALA A 207 23.81 7.21 50.92
C ALA A 207 24.50 7.43 49.57
N PHE A 208 23.70 7.67 48.52
CA PHE A 208 24.17 8.04 47.20
C PHE A 208 24.84 9.43 47.21
N ALA A 209 24.17 10.45 47.76
CA ALA A 209 24.68 11.83 47.81
C ALA A 209 25.96 11.98 48.66
N GLN A 210 26.13 11.16 49.70
CA GLN A 210 27.35 11.12 50.50
C GLN A 210 28.50 10.38 49.82
N ASN A 211 28.21 9.50 48.85
CA ASN A 211 29.22 8.78 48.10
C ASN A 211 29.67 9.61 46.89
N GLN A 212 30.75 10.39 47.08
CA GLN A 212 31.31 11.27 46.05
C GLN A 212 31.63 10.54 44.74
N PHE A 213 32.05 9.27 44.79
CA PHE A 213 32.31 8.47 43.59
C PHE A 213 31.01 8.18 42.82
N LEU A 214 29.94 7.77 43.50
CA LEU A 214 28.65 7.51 42.84
C LEU A 214 28.01 8.79 42.29
N VAL A 215 28.11 9.91 43.00
CA VAL A 215 27.65 11.22 42.52
C VAL A 215 28.44 11.62 41.27
N LEU A 216 29.77 11.46 41.27
CA LEU A 216 30.61 11.77 40.11
C LEU A 216 30.24 10.90 38.91
N VAL A 217 30.16 9.58 39.08
CA VAL A 217 29.81 8.63 38.00
C VAL A 217 28.43 8.95 37.42
N PHE A 218 27.44 9.19 38.28
CA PHE A 218 26.10 9.55 37.85
C PHE A 218 26.05 10.92 37.15
N SER A 219 26.82 11.90 37.63
CA SER A 219 26.92 13.21 36.98
C SER A 219 27.53 13.09 35.59
N ILE A 220 28.62 12.32 35.44
CA ILE A 220 29.22 12.02 34.13
C ILE A 220 28.21 11.31 33.24
N PHE A 221 27.49 10.32 33.75
CA PHE A 221 26.44 9.62 33.01
C PHE A 221 25.35 10.58 32.53
N LEU A 222 24.87 11.50 33.38
CA LEU A 222 23.87 12.49 32.99
C LEU A 222 24.41 13.47 31.95
N LEU A 223 25.65 13.93 32.08
CA LEU A 223 26.28 14.82 31.10
C LEU A 223 26.44 14.13 29.73
N LEU A 224 26.90 12.88 29.71
CA LEU A 224 27.02 12.09 28.48
C LEU A 224 25.65 11.81 27.86
N SER A 225 24.64 11.48 28.67
CA SER A 225 23.27 11.28 28.21
C SER A 225 22.70 12.55 27.62
N ALA A 226 22.84 13.69 28.30
CA ALA A 226 22.41 15.00 27.81
C ALA A 226 23.11 15.36 26.49
N ALA A 227 24.43 15.15 26.39
CA ALA A 227 25.18 15.38 25.17
C ALA A 227 24.71 14.47 24.03
N TYR A 228 24.45 13.18 24.30
CA TYR A 228 23.95 12.23 23.33
C TYR A 228 22.57 12.62 22.79
N PHE A 229 21.61 12.95 23.67
CA PHE A 229 20.27 13.36 23.25
C PHE A 229 20.28 14.72 22.55
N ALA A 230 21.07 15.68 23.03
CA ALA A 230 21.21 16.99 22.39
C ALA A 230 21.82 16.87 20.99
N TYR A 231 22.89 16.09 20.84
CA TYR A 231 23.51 15.80 19.55
C TYR A 231 22.53 15.06 18.63
N GLY A 232 21.86 14.01 19.14
CA GLY A 232 20.87 13.25 18.39
C GLY A 232 19.73 14.12 17.86
N TRP A 233 19.17 14.99 18.69
CA TRP A 233 18.13 15.93 18.28
C TRP A 233 18.64 16.94 17.25
N MET A 234 19.83 17.50 17.44
CA MET A 234 20.43 18.47 16.51
C MET A 234 20.71 17.87 15.14
N MET A 235 21.13 16.60 15.08
CA MET A 235 21.38 15.88 13.83
C MET A 235 20.11 15.53 13.05
N GLN A 236 18.91 15.68 13.65
CA GLN A 236 17.62 15.50 12.96
C GLN A 236 17.06 16.80 12.38
N VAL A 237 17.69 17.95 12.65
CA VAL A 237 17.24 19.23 12.10
C VAL A 237 17.45 19.25 10.59
N GLY A 238 16.40 19.52 9.83
CA GLY A 238 16.44 19.56 8.36
C GLY A 238 16.39 18.16 7.70
N VAL A 239 15.96 17.14 8.44
CA VAL A 239 15.70 15.79 7.91
C VAL A 239 14.19 15.57 7.84
N ASP A 240 13.64 15.58 6.62
CA ASP A 240 12.19 15.48 6.37
C ASP A 240 11.73 14.05 6.04
N GLN A 241 12.43 13.03 6.54
CA GLN A 241 12.04 11.63 6.32
C GLN A 241 10.65 11.34 6.92
N GLY A 242 9.84 10.60 6.17
CA GLY A 242 8.47 10.28 6.53
C GLY A 242 7.47 11.43 6.35
N TYR A 243 7.90 12.60 5.83
CA TYR A 243 6.98 13.68 5.51
C TYR A 243 5.95 13.24 4.46
N ALA A 244 4.68 13.24 4.85
CA ALA A 244 3.54 12.74 4.07
C ALA A 244 2.36 13.73 4.16
N PRO A 245 2.35 14.82 3.39
CA PRO A 245 1.27 15.79 3.40
C PRO A 245 0.02 15.26 2.70
N ILE A 246 -1.15 15.74 3.16
CA ILE A 246 -2.42 15.46 2.49
C ILE A 246 -2.44 16.20 1.15
N GLN A 247 -2.72 15.46 0.06
CA GLN A 247 -2.83 15.99 -1.28
C GLN A 247 -4.28 16.43 -1.61
N PRO A 248 -4.51 17.36 -2.55
CA PRO A 248 -5.86 17.80 -2.93
C PRO A 248 -6.74 16.68 -3.52
N ILE A 249 -6.09 15.76 -4.24
CA ILE A 249 -6.68 14.53 -4.76
C ILE A 249 -5.89 13.38 -4.12
N HIS A 250 -6.60 12.41 -3.55
CA HIS A 250 -6.00 11.21 -2.99
C HIS A 250 -5.54 10.29 -4.11
N TYR A 251 -4.35 10.55 -4.62
CA TYR A 251 -3.71 9.77 -5.68
C TYR A 251 -2.88 8.64 -5.09
N SER A 252 -3.22 7.39 -5.47
CA SER A 252 -2.52 6.18 -5.03
C SER A 252 -1.49 5.73 -6.06
N HIS A 253 -0.20 5.71 -5.69
CA HIS A 253 0.83 5.08 -6.52
C HIS A 253 0.73 3.55 -6.47
N LYS A 254 0.26 2.99 -5.35
CA LYS A 254 -0.02 1.56 -5.18
C LYS A 254 -0.93 1.01 -6.28
N ILE A 255 -2.04 1.68 -6.56
CA ILE A 255 -2.97 1.25 -7.62
C ILE A 255 -2.32 1.39 -9.01
N HIS A 256 -1.66 2.50 -9.30
CA HIS A 256 -1.17 2.79 -10.66
C HIS A 256 0.12 2.03 -10.99
N ALA A 257 1.14 2.13 -10.15
CA ALA A 257 2.46 1.53 -10.37
C ALA A 257 2.58 0.11 -9.81
N GLY A 258 1.85 -0.21 -8.73
CA GLY A 258 1.81 -1.56 -8.15
C GLY A 258 0.85 -2.47 -8.89
N ASP A 259 -0.46 -2.32 -8.63
CA ASP A 259 -1.49 -3.25 -9.12
C ASP A 259 -1.58 -3.27 -10.66
N ASN A 260 -1.57 -2.09 -11.28
CA ASN A 260 -1.66 -1.98 -12.74
C ASN A 260 -0.30 -2.01 -13.45
N ALA A 261 0.81 -2.08 -12.69
CA ALA A 261 2.17 -2.13 -13.22
C ALA A 261 2.50 -1.03 -14.26
N ILE A 262 1.94 0.18 -14.11
CA ILE A 262 2.23 1.30 -15.00
C ILE A 262 3.67 1.77 -14.74
N GLU A 263 4.47 1.82 -15.82
CA GLU A 263 5.88 2.21 -15.75
C GLU A 263 6.05 3.65 -15.23
N CYS A 264 6.99 3.85 -14.30
CA CYS A 264 7.21 5.14 -13.61
C CYS A 264 7.39 6.33 -14.57
N LYS A 265 8.17 6.13 -15.65
CA LYS A 265 8.49 7.18 -16.62
C LYS A 265 7.38 7.36 -17.68
N TYR A 266 6.24 6.65 -17.59
CA TYR A 266 5.05 6.97 -18.38
C TYR A 266 4.46 8.32 -17.93
N CYS A 267 4.20 8.45 -16.62
CA CYS A 267 3.73 9.70 -16.03
C CYS A 267 4.87 10.70 -15.83
N HIS A 268 6.01 10.24 -15.28
CA HIS A 268 7.18 11.07 -14.99
C HIS A 268 8.20 11.07 -16.16
N SER A 269 7.71 11.36 -17.37
CA SER A 269 8.49 11.26 -18.61
C SER A 269 9.73 12.15 -18.66
N SER A 270 9.65 13.33 -18.04
CA SER A 270 10.74 14.31 -17.98
C SER A 270 11.99 13.82 -17.24
N ALA A 271 11.88 12.79 -16.39
CA ALA A 271 13.02 12.19 -15.69
C ALA A 271 14.12 11.70 -16.66
N ARG A 272 13.76 11.36 -17.90
CA ARG A 272 14.70 10.85 -18.92
C ARG A 272 15.54 11.94 -19.60
N VAL A 273 15.09 13.19 -19.56
CA VAL A 273 15.63 14.25 -20.44
C VAL A 273 15.89 15.58 -19.72
N SER A 274 15.24 15.83 -18.59
CA SER A 274 15.30 17.08 -17.87
C SER A 274 15.98 16.91 -16.51
N LYS A 275 16.48 18.03 -15.97
CA LYS A 275 16.96 18.08 -14.58
C LYS A 275 15.83 17.88 -13.56
N THR A 276 14.62 18.30 -13.92
CA THR A 276 13.43 18.16 -13.07
C THR A 276 12.52 17.05 -13.60
N SER A 277 12.27 16.02 -12.79
CA SER A 277 11.15 15.11 -13.00
C SER A 277 9.87 15.79 -12.53
N GLY A 278 9.15 16.43 -13.46
CA GLY A 278 7.92 17.17 -13.17
C GLY A 278 6.76 16.26 -12.76
N ILE A 279 5.78 16.86 -12.07
CA ILE A 279 4.46 16.25 -11.85
C ILE A 279 3.74 16.20 -13.21
N PRO A 280 3.10 15.07 -13.57
CA PRO A 280 2.41 14.96 -14.85
C PRO A 280 1.30 16.02 -14.99
N SER A 281 1.16 16.57 -16.19
CA SER A 281 -0.01 17.39 -16.51
C SER A 281 -1.28 16.54 -16.46
N LEU A 282 -2.43 17.15 -16.15
CA LEU A 282 -3.72 16.45 -16.06
C LEU A 282 -4.16 15.79 -17.38
N ASN A 283 -3.58 16.19 -18.53
CA ASN A 283 -3.81 15.53 -19.81
C ASN A 283 -3.36 14.06 -19.78
N VAL A 284 -2.29 13.73 -19.05
CA VAL A 284 -1.81 12.34 -18.90
C VAL A 284 -2.86 11.52 -18.16
N CYS A 285 -3.45 12.07 -17.10
CA CYS A 285 -4.53 11.43 -16.36
C CYS A 285 -5.73 11.15 -17.27
N MET A 286 -6.12 12.13 -18.08
CA MET A 286 -7.29 12.02 -18.96
C MET A 286 -7.09 11.08 -20.16
N ASN A 287 -5.88 10.61 -20.46
CA ASN A 287 -5.67 9.61 -21.52
C ASN A 287 -6.36 8.29 -21.18
N CYS A 288 -6.38 7.90 -19.90
CA CYS A 288 -7.05 6.70 -19.42
C CYS A 288 -8.39 7.02 -18.77
N HIS A 289 -8.45 8.09 -17.97
CA HIS A 289 -9.64 8.43 -17.20
C HIS A 289 -10.83 8.93 -18.03
N LYS A 290 -10.73 9.12 -19.35
CA LYS A 290 -11.93 9.27 -20.19
C LYS A 290 -12.79 8.00 -20.21
N SER A 291 -12.13 6.84 -20.22
CA SER A 291 -12.77 5.53 -20.29
C SER A 291 -12.80 4.82 -18.93
N ILE A 292 -12.03 5.32 -17.95
CA ILE A 292 -11.96 4.80 -16.57
C ILE A 292 -12.52 5.87 -15.61
N TYR A 293 -13.82 5.75 -15.34
CA TYR A 293 -14.63 6.77 -14.68
C TYR A 293 -15.21 6.30 -13.34
N GLU A 294 -15.06 5.02 -13.02
CA GLU A 294 -15.30 4.47 -11.69
C GLU A 294 -14.15 3.53 -11.32
N TYR A 295 -13.85 3.48 -10.03
CA TYR A 295 -12.91 2.50 -9.52
C TYR A 295 -13.70 1.23 -9.14
N LYS A 296 -13.38 0.11 -9.81
CA LYS A 296 -14.06 -1.18 -9.60
C LYS A 296 -13.38 -2.08 -8.56
N GLY A 297 -12.26 -1.63 -7.99
CA GLY A 297 -11.43 -2.44 -7.11
C GLY A 297 -10.56 -3.46 -7.84
N ASN A 298 -9.68 -4.11 -7.08
CA ASN A 298 -8.92 -5.28 -7.53
C ASN A 298 -9.87 -6.51 -7.61
N PRO A 299 -9.59 -7.57 -8.40
CA PRO A 299 -10.43 -8.77 -8.46
C PRO A 299 -10.68 -9.43 -7.09
N GLU A 300 -9.78 -9.20 -6.13
CA GLU A 300 -9.84 -9.70 -4.75
C GLU A 300 -10.63 -8.79 -3.79
N GLY A 301 -11.09 -7.62 -4.29
CA GLY A 301 -11.74 -6.57 -3.49
C GLY A 301 -10.75 -5.66 -2.78
N PRO A 302 -11.23 -4.57 -2.13
CA PRO A 302 -10.39 -3.71 -1.29
C PRO A 302 -9.85 -4.52 -0.11
N SER A 303 -8.59 -4.30 0.26
CA SER A 303 -7.98 -5.02 1.39
C SER A 303 -8.65 -4.62 2.71
N ALA A 304 -8.50 -5.44 3.76
CA ALA A 304 -9.01 -5.12 5.09
C ALA A 304 -8.42 -3.80 5.64
N GLU A 305 -7.18 -3.48 5.25
CA GLU A 305 -6.51 -2.22 5.59
C GLU A 305 -7.12 -1.03 4.83
N ASP A 306 -7.39 -1.20 3.53
CA ASP A 306 -8.04 -0.16 2.72
C ASP A 306 -9.43 0.17 3.29
N LEU A 307 -10.20 -0.85 3.68
CA LEU A 307 -11.51 -0.68 4.31
C LEU A 307 -11.41 -0.01 5.68
N ALA A 308 -10.41 -0.36 6.50
CA ALA A 308 -10.19 0.26 7.80
C ALA A 308 -9.84 1.75 7.67
N ASN A 309 -9.16 2.13 6.59
CA ASN A 309 -8.82 3.51 6.26
C ASN A 309 -9.94 4.26 5.51
N GLY A 310 -11.08 3.61 5.24
CA GLY A 310 -12.23 4.21 4.55
C GLY A 310 -12.07 4.30 3.02
N TYR A 311 -11.10 3.60 2.45
CA TYR A 311 -10.86 3.54 1.01
C TYR A 311 -11.79 2.53 0.34
N THR A 312 -13.00 2.99 0.05
CA THR A 312 -13.99 2.20 -0.70
C THR A 312 -13.94 2.49 -2.20
N ASN A 313 -14.65 1.68 -2.99
CA ASN A 313 -14.80 1.93 -4.42
C ASN A 313 -15.45 3.29 -4.71
N GLU A 314 -16.42 3.68 -3.88
CA GLU A 314 -17.11 4.97 -3.94
C GLU A 314 -16.16 6.13 -3.60
N PHE A 315 -15.28 5.94 -2.61
CA PHE A 315 -14.25 6.92 -2.25
C PHE A 315 -13.34 7.22 -3.45
N TYR A 316 -12.70 6.21 -4.03
CA TYR A 316 -11.81 6.40 -5.19
C TYR A 316 -12.55 6.93 -6.42
N THR A 317 -13.80 6.49 -6.65
CA THR A 317 -14.64 7.04 -7.70
C THR A 317 -14.94 8.53 -7.46
N GLY A 318 -15.10 8.95 -6.20
CA GLY A 318 -15.20 10.35 -5.81
C GLY A 318 -13.92 11.16 -6.11
N GLU A 319 -12.74 10.57 -5.94
CA GLU A 319 -11.46 11.21 -6.27
C GLU A 319 -11.28 11.40 -7.79
N ILE A 320 -11.73 10.44 -8.61
CA ILE A 320 -11.77 10.58 -10.08
C ILE A 320 -12.66 11.78 -10.48
N LYS A 321 -13.79 11.99 -9.80
CA LYS A 321 -14.64 13.17 -10.07
C LYS A 321 -13.96 14.49 -9.76
N LYS A 322 -13.06 14.54 -8.76
CA LYS A 322 -12.24 15.74 -8.50
C LYS A 322 -11.30 16.03 -9.68
N LEU A 323 -10.71 15.00 -10.29
CA LEU A 323 -9.92 15.14 -11.51
C LEU A 323 -10.76 15.74 -12.64
N TYR A 324 -11.97 15.23 -12.90
CA TYR A 324 -12.85 15.78 -13.94
C TYR A 324 -13.21 17.24 -13.69
N LYS A 325 -13.51 17.60 -12.45
CA LYS A 325 -13.73 19.00 -12.07
C LYS A 325 -12.50 19.87 -12.33
N ALA A 326 -11.29 19.36 -12.11
CA ALA A 326 -10.06 20.09 -12.37
C ALA A 326 -9.81 20.29 -13.87
N VAL A 327 -10.07 19.28 -14.71
CA VAL A 327 -9.86 19.39 -16.16
C VAL A 327 -11.05 20.00 -16.92
N GLY A 328 -12.20 20.17 -16.26
CA GLY A 328 -13.44 20.59 -16.91
C GLY A 328 -14.02 19.51 -17.82
N TRP A 329 -14.07 18.26 -17.37
CA TRP A 329 -14.65 17.14 -18.12
C TRP A 329 -16.12 16.95 -17.75
N ASP A 330 -16.99 16.95 -18.76
CA ASP A 330 -18.42 16.65 -18.65
C ASP A 330 -18.64 15.17 -18.98
N GLU A 331 -18.95 14.38 -17.95
CA GLU A 331 -19.17 12.94 -18.05
C GLU A 331 -20.43 12.58 -18.85
N GLU A 332 -21.46 13.41 -18.83
CA GLU A 332 -22.73 13.11 -19.49
C GLU A 332 -22.62 13.29 -21.00
N ASN A 333 -21.95 14.38 -21.41
CA ASN A 333 -21.78 14.74 -22.81
C ASN A 333 -20.43 14.30 -23.39
N GLN A 334 -19.56 13.67 -22.58
CA GLN A 334 -18.24 13.16 -22.97
C GLN A 334 -17.39 14.23 -23.67
N LYS A 335 -17.40 15.45 -23.15
CA LYS A 335 -16.73 16.61 -23.73
C LYS A 335 -16.06 17.48 -22.69
N TYR A 336 -15.04 18.23 -23.09
CA TYR A 336 -14.47 19.27 -22.24
C TYR A 336 -15.37 20.51 -22.26
N THR A 337 -15.59 21.10 -21.09
CA THR A 337 -16.36 22.34 -20.91
C THR A 337 -15.55 23.58 -21.29
N GLY A 338 -14.23 23.48 -21.31
CA GLY A 338 -13.30 24.61 -21.49
C GLY A 338 -12.96 25.35 -20.18
N GLU A 339 -13.58 24.98 -19.07
CA GLU A 339 -13.31 25.55 -17.74
C GLU A 339 -12.41 24.60 -16.93
N SER A 340 -11.11 24.85 -16.94
CA SER A 340 -10.13 24.06 -16.17
C SER A 340 -9.53 24.84 -15.00
N LYS A 341 -9.23 24.15 -13.91
CA LYS A 341 -8.45 24.66 -12.77
C LYS A 341 -7.26 23.73 -12.48
N PRO A 342 -6.04 24.26 -12.31
CA PRO A 342 -4.89 23.43 -11.97
C PRO A 342 -5.07 22.78 -10.60
N VAL A 343 -4.55 21.56 -10.44
CA VAL A 343 -4.47 20.91 -9.14
C VAL A 343 -3.23 21.41 -8.42
N GLU A 344 -3.42 21.97 -7.22
CA GLU A 344 -2.36 22.54 -6.39
C GLU A 344 -1.67 21.45 -5.57
N TRP A 345 -0.87 20.61 -6.25
CA TRP A 345 -0.11 19.54 -5.60
C TRP A 345 0.87 20.07 -4.57
N VAL A 346 0.98 19.38 -3.44
CA VAL A 346 1.98 19.68 -2.40
C VAL A 346 3.24 18.89 -2.70
N ARG A 347 4.33 19.60 -3.01
CA ARG A 347 5.63 18.99 -3.31
C ARG A 347 6.28 18.45 -2.04
N ILE A 348 6.59 17.15 -2.04
CA ILE A 348 7.19 16.44 -0.90
C ILE A 348 8.72 16.59 -0.90
N HIS A 349 9.37 16.17 -1.99
CA HIS A 349 10.83 16.20 -2.11
C HIS A 349 11.32 17.58 -2.50
N ASN A 350 11.92 18.29 -1.56
CA ASN A 350 12.53 19.59 -1.78
C ASN A 350 14.03 19.55 -1.43
N LEU A 351 14.82 20.16 -2.31
CA LEU A 351 16.20 20.49 -2.04
C LEU A 351 16.32 22.02 -2.06
N PRO A 352 17.23 22.62 -1.28
CA PRO A 352 17.52 24.03 -1.37
C PRO A 352 17.91 24.43 -2.80
N ASP A 353 17.61 25.67 -3.19
CA ASP A 353 17.83 26.19 -4.54
C ASP A 353 19.32 26.31 -4.93
N PHE A 354 20.20 26.47 -3.94
CA PHE A 354 21.65 26.40 -4.10
C PHE A 354 22.17 24.96 -4.31
N ALA A 355 21.31 23.94 -4.34
CA ALA A 355 21.68 22.58 -4.71
C ALA A 355 21.17 22.27 -6.12
N TYR A 356 22.10 21.99 -7.03
CA TYR A 356 21.81 21.56 -8.39
C TYR A 356 21.72 20.03 -8.45
N PHE A 357 20.52 19.54 -8.75
CA PHE A 357 20.27 18.12 -9.01
C PHE A 357 19.67 17.93 -10.40
N ASN A 358 20.11 16.89 -11.12
CA ASN A 358 19.65 16.59 -12.46
C ASN A 358 19.17 15.13 -12.58
N HIS A 359 17.87 14.93 -12.74
CA HIS A 359 17.27 13.59 -12.88
C HIS A 359 17.81 12.82 -14.09
N SER A 360 17.94 13.44 -15.27
CA SER A 360 18.35 12.73 -16.48
C SER A 360 19.75 12.12 -16.39
N GLN A 361 20.67 12.76 -15.66
CA GLN A 361 21.99 12.19 -15.41
C GLN A 361 21.93 10.92 -14.56
N HIS A 362 21.10 10.91 -13.52
CA HIS A 362 20.98 9.75 -12.63
C HIS A 362 20.15 8.62 -13.26
N VAL A 363 19.09 8.96 -13.99
CA VAL A 363 18.16 7.99 -14.57
C VAL A 363 18.65 7.45 -15.92
N SER A 364 19.10 8.32 -16.83
CA SER A 364 19.44 7.89 -18.20
C SER A 364 20.90 7.55 -18.40
N VAL A 365 21.82 8.24 -17.72
CA VAL A 365 23.26 7.98 -17.85
C VAL A 365 23.71 6.94 -16.83
N ALA A 366 23.47 7.18 -15.54
CA ALA A 366 23.85 6.23 -14.49
C ALA A 366 22.90 5.02 -14.41
N GLY A 367 21.67 5.14 -14.90
CA GLY A 367 20.68 4.06 -14.85
C GLY A 367 20.39 3.59 -13.43
N ILE A 368 20.21 4.55 -12.52
CA ILE A 368 19.80 4.31 -11.13
C ILE A 368 18.30 4.04 -11.09
N GLU A 369 17.91 3.00 -10.36
CA GLU A 369 16.50 2.66 -10.16
C GLU A 369 15.80 3.71 -9.29
N CYS A 370 14.53 4.01 -9.61
CA CYS A 370 13.77 5.05 -8.93
C CYS A 370 13.64 4.77 -7.42
N GLN A 371 13.46 3.49 -7.08
CA GLN A 371 13.26 2.98 -5.74
C GLN A 371 14.48 3.19 -4.84
N THR A 372 15.68 3.26 -5.41
CA THR A 372 16.90 3.52 -4.63
C THR A 372 16.85 4.88 -3.92
N CYS A 373 16.19 5.88 -4.53
CA CYS A 373 16.07 7.21 -3.94
C CYS A 373 14.69 7.42 -3.31
N HIS A 374 13.61 7.01 -3.97
CA HIS A 374 12.24 7.31 -3.56
C HIS A 374 11.56 6.21 -2.72
N GLY A 375 12.23 5.08 -2.50
CA GLY A 375 11.64 3.92 -1.82
C GLY A 375 10.72 3.09 -2.72
N PRO A 376 10.05 2.05 -2.19
CA PRO A 376 9.11 1.22 -2.95
C PRO A 376 7.81 1.97 -3.23
N VAL A 377 7.84 2.91 -4.18
CA VAL A 377 6.71 3.80 -4.50
C VAL A 377 5.47 3.03 -4.97
N GLU A 378 5.69 1.89 -5.62
CA GLU A 378 4.65 0.95 -6.04
C GLU A 378 3.85 0.32 -4.88
N GLU A 379 4.33 0.44 -3.64
CA GLU A 379 3.61 -0.01 -2.44
C GLU A 379 2.96 1.17 -1.68
N MET A 380 3.18 2.41 -2.14
CA MET A 380 2.76 3.62 -1.41
C MET A 380 1.34 4.04 -1.78
N GLU A 381 0.42 3.89 -0.83
CA GLU A 381 -0.94 4.42 -0.95
C GLU A 381 -0.95 5.95 -0.91
N ILE A 382 -0.20 6.54 0.02
CA ILE A 382 0.10 7.96 0.03
C ILE A 382 1.62 8.15 -0.13
N MET A 383 2.01 9.15 -0.92
CA MET A 383 3.43 9.41 -1.12
C MET A 383 4.04 10.02 0.15
N TYR A 384 5.23 9.55 0.52
CA TYR A 384 6.03 10.12 1.60
C TYR A 384 7.51 10.17 1.24
N GLN A 385 8.28 11.01 1.92
CA GLN A 385 9.73 11.07 1.70
C GLN A 385 10.43 9.88 2.36
N TYR A 386 10.89 8.91 1.55
CA TYR A 386 11.58 7.71 2.04
C TYR A 386 13.03 8.03 2.47
N SER A 387 13.82 8.60 1.56
CA SER A 387 15.24 8.92 1.81
C SER A 387 15.43 10.29 2.43
N PRO A 388 16.50 10.51 3.21
CA PRO A 388 16.71 11.78 3.91
C PRO A 388 17.12 12.91 2.96
N LEU A 389 17.70 12.59 1.80
CA LEU A 389 18.17 13.55 0.80
C LEU A 389 19.13 14.62 1.36
N THR A 390 19.81 14.31 2.47
CA THR A 390 20.83 15.16 3.06
C THR A 390 22.13 15.08 2.27
N MET A 391 22.96 16.11 2.37
CA MET A 391 24.27 16.16 1.69
C MET A 391 25.12 14.91 1.97
N GLY A 392 25.16 14.43 3.22
CA GLY A 392 25.92 13.23 3.60
C GLY A 392 25.43 11.98 2.88
N TRP A 393 24.11 11.84 2.69
CA TRP A 393 23.51 10.74 1.94
C TRP A 393 23.93 10.77 0.46
N CYS A 394 23.87 11.94 -0.18
CA CYS A 394 24.34 12.11 -1.57
C CYS A 394 25.82 11.76 -1.72
N ILE A 395 26.67 12.25 -0.81
CA ILE A 395 28.12 12.01 -0.83
C ILE A 395 28.44 10.52 -0.68
N ASN A 396 27.78 9.84 0.26
CA ASN A 396 28.02 8.41 0.48
C ASN A 396 27.57 7.59 -0.74
N CYS A 397 26.40 7.90 -1.31
CA CYS A 397 25.94 7.28 -2.55
C CYS A 397 26.98 7.46 -3.69
N HIS A 398 27.53 8.67 -3.86
CA HIS A 398 28.56 8.92 -4.87
C HIS A 398 29.89 8.21 -4.61
N ARG A 399 30.22 7.93 -3.35
CA ARG A 399 31.43 7.17 -2.97
C ARG A 399 31.28 5.68 -3.24
N GLU A 400 30.07 5.15 -3.13
CA GLU A 400 29.80 3.71 -3.17
C GLU A 400 29.29 3.25 -4.55
N THR A 401 28.65 4.14 -5.31
CA THR A 401 28.03 3.80 -6.60
C THR A 401 29.04 3.83 -7.73
N ASN A 402 29.17 2.70 -8.43
CA ASN A 402 29.96 2.59 -9.65
C ASN A 402 29.24 3.24 -10.83
N VAL A 403 30.01 3.91 -11.67
CA VAL A 403 29.54 4.56 -12.89
C VAL A 403 29.45 3.51 -14.00
N LYS A 404 28.36 3.54 -14.76
CA LYS A 404 28.22 2.74 -15.98
C LYS A 404 29.06 3.39 -17.08
N VAL A 405 30.15 2.73 -17.46
CA VAL A 405 31.09 3.21 -18.49
C VAL A 405 30.99 2.38 -19.77
N GLU A 406 30.45 1.17 -19.68
CA GLU A 406 30.32 0.24 -20.79
C GLU A 406 29.36 0.77 -21.86
N GLY A 407 29.82 0.82 -23.11
CA GLY A 407 29.03 1.28 -24.24
C GLY A 407 28.91 2.80 -24.38
N ASN A 408 29.71 3.57 -23.63
CA ASN A 408 29.77 5.02 -23.76
C ASN A 408 31.17 5.50 -24.20
N GLU A 409 31.30 5.81 -25.49
CA GLU A 409 32.55 6.30 -26.11
C GLU A 409 33.14 7.54 -25.40
N TYR A 410 32.30 8.36 -24.77
CA TYR A 410 32.74 9.53 -24.01
C TYR A 410 33.64 9.15 -22.83
N TYR A 411 33.38 8.00 -22.20
CA TYR A 411 34.10 7.57 -21.01
C TYR A 411 35.32 6.69 -21.31
N GLU A 412 35.55 6.21 -22.54
CA GLU A 412 36.65 5.26 -22.80
C GLU A 412 38.02 5.78 -22.36
N LYS A 413 38.38 7.00 -22.79
CA LYS A 413 39.67 7.60 -22.44
C LYS A 413 39.78 7.92 -20.95
N ILE A 414 38.72 8.50 -20.38
CA ILE A 414 38.67 8.89 -18.97
C ILE A 414 38.72 7.66 -18.07
N HIS A 415 38.01 6.60 -18.46
CA HIS A 415 38.01 5.33 -17.76
C HIS A 415 39.41 4.71 -17.78
N ALA A 416 40.07 4.62 -18.93
CA ALA A 416 41.43 4.08 -19.01
C ALA A 416 42.42 4.85 -18.13
N GLU A 417 42.42 6.19 -18.20
CA GLU A 417 43.33 7.03 -17.42
C GLU A 417 43.06 6.97 -15.91
N LEU A 418 41.78 7.04 -15.49
CA LEU A 418 41.43 7.03 -14.07
C LEU A 418 41.53 5.64 -13.46
N SER A 419 41.17 4.58 -14.19
CA SER A 419 41.35 3.20 -13.74
C SER A 419 42.84 2.88 -13.53
N GLN A 420 43.72 3.36 -14.41
CA GLN A 420 45.17 3.25 -14.22
C GLN A 420 45.66 4.05 -13.00
N LYS A 421 45.17 5.28 -12.82
CA LYS A 421 45.56 6.16 -11.70
C LYS A 421 45.16 5.60 -10.35
N TYR A 422 43.95 5.05 -10.24
CA TYR A 422 43.39 4.56 -8.97
C TYR A 422 43.60 3.06 -8.76
N GLY A 423 44.02 2.32 -9.79
CA GLY A 423 44.24 0.87 -9.71
C GLY A 423 42.95 0.08 -9.51
N VAL A 424 41.84 0.54 -10.11
CA VAL A 424 40.52 -0.09 -9.99
C VAL A 424 39.91 -0.33 -11.37
N ASP A 425 39.18 -1.44 -11.54
CA ASP A 425 38.49 -1.76 -12.79
C ASP A 425 37.16 -1.01 -12.95
N LYS A 426 36.57 -0.55 -11.84
CA LYS A 426 35.32 0.21 -11.81
C LYS A 426 35.52 1.51 -11.07
N LEU A 427 35.03 2.59 -11.67
CA LEU A 427 35.12 3.93 -11.11
C LEU A 427 33.83 4.32 -10.43
N THR A 428 33.94 4.96 -9.28
CA THR A 428 32.80 5.56 -8.59
C THR A 428 32.56 7.00 -9.04
N ALA A 429 31.35 7.52 -8.81
CA ALA A 429 31.06 8.92 -9.12
C ALA A 429 32.03 9.87 -8.40
N ALA A 430 32.46 9.52 -7.18
CA ALA A 430 33.47 10.25 -6.43
C ALA A 430 34.83 10.30 -7.14
N GLN A 431 35.29 9.19 -7.75
CA GLN A 431 36.55 9.14 -8.48
C GLN A 431 36.52 9.92 -9.80
N MET A 432 35.34 10.16 -10.36
CA MET A 432 35.13 11.07 -11.51
C MET A 432 34.99 12.55 -11.11
N GLY A 433 35.20 12.88 -9.83
CA GLY A 433 35.08 14.24 -9.31
C GLY A 433 33.65 14.64 -8.95
N GLY A 434 32.72 13.69 -8.79
CA GLY A 434 31.35 13.94 -8.33
C GLY A 434 31.22 14.39 -6.87
N LEU A 435 32.31 14.83 -6.24
CA LEU A 435 32.35 15.40 -4.88
C LEU A 435 32.87 16.84 -4.85
N GLU A 436 33.08 17.46 -6.02
CA GLU A 436 33.49 18.86 -6.11
C GLU A 436 32.31 19.81 -5.83
N CYS A 437 32.52 20.83 -5.00
CA CYS A 437 31.48 21.78 -4.59
C CYS A 437 30.77 22.42 -5.79
N GLY A 438 31.54 22.80 -6.82
CA GLY A 438 31.03 23.49 -8.01
C GLY A 438 30.16 22.64 -8.93
N LYS A 439 30.12 21.31 -8.76
CA LYS A 439 29.27 20.41 -9.57
C LYS A 439 27.89 20.18 -8.95
N CYS A 440 27.74 20.50 -7.67
CA CYS A 440 26.51 20.26 -6.91
C CYS A 440 25.84 21.54 -6.43
N HIS A 441 26.57 22.66 -6.32
CA HIS A 441 26.05 23.90 -5.71
C HIS A 441 25.97 25.12 -6.65
N TYR A 442 26.45 24.97 -7.88
CA TYR A 442 26.49 26.00 -8.92
C TYR A 442 26.31 25.32 -10.28
#